data_AF-A0AAN9BDJ3-F1
#
_entry.id   AF-A0AAN9BDJ3-F1
#
_cell.length_a   1.000
_cell.length_b   1.000
_cell.length_c   1.000
_cell.angle_alpha   90.00
_cell.angle_beta   90.00
_cell.angle_gamma   90.00
#
_symmetry.space_group_name_H-M   'P 1'
#
loop_
_entity.id
_entity.type
_entity.pdbx_description
1 polymer ?
#
loop_
_entity_poly.entity_id
_entity_poly.type
_entity_poly.pdbx_seq_one_letter_code
_entity_poly.pdbx_strand_id
1 'polypeptide(L)'
;MGRRSRTMVPYSLLVLLLFSPLSVAHPQCLDASPPSPASSPLTLCTQYSDFGCCTPEKEAKLLEQYQLVQHRMLQGDWKRCQGHVKGLLCQQCTPLAAHVFDAESSTSNADPRVLPGLCTDYCHQFYDKCRDIVWFLDPNLAASAAFHNKTSFCQKTSISDMGYCYPKFVYKNEETSKPAVQSSASSETGCLCLKRVADKLANPIFARHAGDNSGRLFVGEQRGLVYIIYPQTKQRLPSPFLDVSSKVILVSYFGDERGLGGMAFHLNFSTNGRVFVYYNVPLSAEESRKLRGKFGLRKWDHKSVLSEMHVLADDPNKVDPASEKVLLEVDQPYANHNGGELFFLDDGYLYLFLGDGGYAGDPHNSAQNTSRLLGKVLRLDVDTPSDNPQRAYSIPPDNPFVHEAGARPEIFAYGVRNIWRCGVDMGDPQTGSGRGRVLCGDVGQSLYEEVDLLKKGANYGWRAREGYECYDKTVCNQIGEEDLPVFVYNHTVGQSITGGQFYRGCRSPSLNGKYIYGDYQSKVKRLFALEETEAGQWRNSDVTMCGADMCTAPLTNVVDQYILSFDLDQQGEVYMLTSSDSLSRRETGAIYMFVDPASNKTAGDCAVIGTQQQTQTFQGRP
;
A
#
# COMPACT_ATOMS: atom_id res chain seq x y z
N MET A 1 -37.79 -15.91 54.89
CA MET A 1 -38.14 -17.34 54.75
C MET A 1 -38.32 -17.62 53.27
N GLY A 2 -37.66 -18.54 52.57
CA GLY A 2 -36.52 -19.44 52.77
C GLY A 2 -36.07 -19.84 51.34
N ARG A 3 -34.80 -19.68 50.95
CA ARG A 3 -33.69 -20.66 51.02
C ARG A 3 -34.07 -22.10 50.64
N ARG A 4 -33.51 -22.58 49.52
CA ARG A 4 -32.79 -23.87 49.26
C ARG A 4 -32.42 -23.86 47.76
N SER A 5 -31.17 -23.78 47.28
CA SER A 5 -29.90 -24.50 47.54
C SER A 5 -29.94 -26.00 47.24
N ARG A 6 -29.19 -26.41 46.18
CA ARG A 6 -28.25 -27.55 46.03
C ARG A 6 -28.11 -27.96 44.54
N THR A 7 -27.00 -28.36 43.93
CA THR A 7 -25.51 -28.28 44.10
C THR A 7 -24.89 -29.14 42.98
N MET A 8 -23.79 -28.66 42.35
CA MET A 8 -22.65 -29.35 41.64
C MET A 8 -22.92 -30.25 40.41
N VAL A 9 -22.41 -30.03 39.16
CA VAL A 9 -21.02 -29.92 38.58
C VAL A 9 -20.29 -31.29 38.55
N PRO A 10 -19.41 -31.69 37.57
CA PRO A 10 -18.81 -31.04 36.35
C PRO A 10 -18.78 -31.93 35.07
N TYR A 11 -18.26 -31.42 33.94
CA TYR A 11 -17.22 -32.00 33.03
C TYR A 11 -17.10 -31.05 31.80
N SER A 12 -16.11 -30.16 31.76
CA SER A 12 -14.86 -30.29 30.95
C SER A 12 -15.15 -30.18 29.43
N LEU A 13 -14.62 -29.27 28.61
CA LEU A 13 -13.25 -28.76 28.46
C LEU A 13 -13.20 -27.49 27.58
N LEU A 14 -12.21 -26.64 27.88
CA LEU A 14 -11.41 -25.78 26.96
C LEU A 14 -12.06 -24.56 26.26
N VAL A 15 -11.40 -23.41 26.05
CA VAL A 15 -10.19 -22.72 26.55
C VAL A 15 -10.09 -21.42 25.71
N LEU A 16 -9.70 -20.31 26.35
CA LEU A 16 -9.06 -19.08 25.82
C LEU A 16 -9.59 -18.41 24.53
N LEU A 17 -10.08 -17.16 24.66
CA LEU A 17 -9.33 -15.90 24.49
C LEU A 17 -8.81 -15.70 23.06
N LEU A 18 -9.08 -14.53 22.46
CA LEU A 18 -8.03 -13.51 22.24
C LEU A 18 -8.55 -12.39 21.33
N PHE A 19 -8.60 -11.20 21.92
CA PHE A 19 -8.27 -9.95 21.25
C PHE A 19 -6.80 -10.00 20.79
N SER A 20 -6.47 -9.41 19.64
CA SER A 20 -5.16 -8.80 19.40
C SER A 20 -5.28 -7.53 18.54
N PRO A 21 -4.75 -6.39 19.02
CA PRO A 21 -4.48 -5.15 18.28
C PRO A 21 -3.01 -5.02 17.80
N LEU A 22 -2.82 -4.25 16.72
CA LEU A 22 -1.68 -3.39 16.27
C LEU A 22 -0.21 -3.82 16.27
N SER A 23 0.36 -3.88 15.06
CA SER A 23 1.81 -3.94 14.77
C SER A 23 2.52 -2.58 14.96
N VAL A 24 2.55 -2.11 16.22
CA VAL A 24 3.77 -1.56 16.83
C VAL A 24 4.76 -2.72 16.91
N ALA A 25 6.09 -2.50 16.87
CA ALA A 25 7.06 -3.56 17.16
C ALA A 25 6.61 -4.30 18.42
N HIS A 26 6.11 -5.52 18.24
CA HIS A 26 5.39 -6.19 19.30
C HIS A 26 6.42 -6.55 20.35
N PRO A 27 6.25 -6.09 21.61
CA PRO A 27 7.11 -6.52 22.69
C PRO A 27 7.13 -8.05 22.72
N GLN A 28 8.30 -8.64 22.47
CA GLN A 28 8.49 -10.08 22.35
C GLN A 28 9.80 -10.47 23.01
N CYS A 29 9.72 -11.50 23.85
CA CYS A 29 10.85 -12.10 24.54
C CYS A 29 11.58 -13.10 23.63
N LEU A 30 12.83 -13.47 23.98
CA LEU A 30 13.65 -14.41 23.18
C LEU A 30 12.99 -15.78 22.94
N ASP A 31 12.06 -16.18 23.82
CA ASP A 31 11.28 -17.41 23.72
C ASP A 31 9.93 -17.19 23.01
N ALA A 32 9.81 -16.09 22.27
CA ALA A 32 8.60 -15.64 21.57
C ALA A 32 7.40 -15.31 22.47
N SER A 33 7.56 -15.33 23.80
CA SER A 33 6.51 -14.99 24.75
C SER A 33 6.30 -13.47 24.88
N PRO A 34 5.11 -13.01 25.29
CA PRO A 34 4.87 -11.60 25.57
C PRO A 34 5.53 -11.17 26.90
N PRO A 35 6.09 -9.94 26.98
CA PRO A 35 6.61 -9.39 28.23
C PRO A 35 5.53 -9.27 29.30
N SER A 36 5.92 -9.47 30.56
CA SER A 36 5.02 -9.39 31.70
C SER A 36 5.74 -8.84 32.93
N PRO A 37 5.01 -8.34 33.94
CA PRO A 37 5.60 -7.98 35.22
C PRO A 37 6.26 -9.21 35.86
N ALA A 38 7.42 -9.04 36.48
CA ALA A 38 8.10 -10.11 37.20
C ALA A 38 7.25 -10.57 38.40
N SER A 39 7.23 -11.87 38.68
CA SER A 39 6.48 -12.46 39.79
C SER A 39 6.99 -12.04 41.18
N SER A 40 8.21 -11.52 41.25
CA SER A 40 8.78 -10.84 42.40
C SER A 40 9.76 -9.76 41.95
N PRO A 41 10.06 -8.75 42.78
CA PRO A 41 11.01 -7.69 42.43
C PRO A 41 12.37 -8.27 42.00
N LEU A 42 12.84 -7.80 40.85
CA LEU A 42 14.15 -8.15 40.30
C LEU A 42 15.25 -7.41 41.08
N THR A 43 16.43 -8.02 41.22
CA THR A 43 17.54 -7.50 42.03
C THR A 43 18.71 -6.96 41.19
N LEU A 44 18.98 -7.58 40.05
CA LEU A 44 19.99 -7.15 39.08
C LEU A 44 19.37 -6.22 38.04
N CYS A 45 18.34 -6.68 37.34
CA CYS A 45 17.72 -6.02 36.20
C CYS A 45 16.42 -5.29 36.60
N THR A 46 16.50 -4.54 37.71
CA THR A 46 15.37 -3.88 38.38
C THR A 46 14.51 -3.03 37.44
N GLN A 47 15.10 -2.42 36.41
CA GLN A 47 14.40 -1.58 35.44
C GLN A 47 13.35 -2.32 34.59
N TYR A 48 13.34 -3.66 34.62
CA TYR A 48 12.39 -4.50 33.89
C TYR A 48 11.43 -5.26 34.82
N SER A 49 11.34 -4.87 36.09
CA SER A 49 10.46 -5.54 37.07
C SER A 49 8.98 -5.36 36.75
N ASP A 50 8.57 -4.18 36.29
CA ASP A 50 7.16 -3.85 36.07
C ASP A 50 6.66 -4.31 34.68
N PHE A 51 7.57 -4.38 33.71
CA PHE A 51 7.26 -4.81 32.34
C PHE A 51 8.55 -5.27 31.64
N GLY A 52 8.71 -6.58 31.45
CA GLY A 52 9.95 -7.15 30.90
C GLY A 52 9.86 -8.64 30.58
N CYS A 53 10.99 -9.19 30.15
CA CYS A 53 11.14 -10.57 29.67
C CYS A 53 11.86 -11.51 30.65
N CYS A 54 12.02 -11.10 31.90
CA CYS A 54 12.73 -11.88 32.91
C CYS A 54 11.83 -12.30 34.07
N THR A 55 11.88 -13.59 34.37
CA THR A 55 11.40 -14.14 35.64
C THR A 55 12.51 -14.08 36.68
N PRO A 56 12.20 -14.21 37.99
CA PRO A 56 13.21 -14.32 39.03
C PRO A 56 14.22 -15.44 38.79
N GLU A 57 13.80 -16.57 38.20
CA GLU A 57 14.70 -17.68 37.86
C GLU A 57 15.64 -17.34 36.70
N LYS A 58 15.13 -16.65 35.67
CA LYS A 58 15.96 -16.16 34.56
C LYS A 58 16.93 -15.09 35.04
N GLU A 59 16.49 -14.19 35.91
CA GLU A 59 17.39 -13.21 36.55
C GLU A 59 18.44 -13.89 37.42
N ALA A 60 18.09 -14.92 38.20
CA ALA A 60 19.07 -15.63 39.03
C ALA A 60 20.23 -16.19 38.19
N LYS A 61 19.95 -16.67 36.97
CA LYS A 61 20.98 -17.10 36.01
C LYS A 61 21.83 -15.93 35.50
N LEU A 62 21.22 -14.80 35.19
CA LEU A 62 21.94 -13.58 34.79
C LEU A 62 22.80 -13.03 35.94
N LEU A 63 22.33 -13.15 37.18
CA LEU A 63 23.06 -12.77 38.39
C LEU A 63 24.25 -13.70 38.63
N GLU A 64 24.09 -15.01 38.44
CA GLU A 64 25.20 -15.96 38.48
C GLU A 64 26.25 -15.61 37.40
N GLN A 65 25.82 -15.33 36.16
CA GLN A 65 26.72 -14.92 35.09
C GLN A 65 27.43 -13.59 35.42
N TYR A 66 26.71 -12.61 35.97
CA TYR A 66 27.27 -11.33 36.41
C TYR A 66 28.36 -11.53 37.49
N GLN A 67 28.09 -12.40 38.47
CA GLN A 67 29.04 -12.73 39.54
C GLN A 67 30.24 -13.53 39.02
N LEU A 68 30.04 -14.43 38.05
CA LEU A 68 31.14 -15.16 37.40
C LEU A 68 32.09 -14.21 36.67
N VAL A 69 31.56 -13.22 35.94
CA VAL A 69 32.37 -12.18 35.29
C VAL A 69 33.11 -11.35 36.35
N GLN A 70 32.42 -10.97 37.44
CA GLN A 70 33.01 -10.23 38.56
C GLN A 70 34.22 -10.95 39.17
N HIS A 71 34.13 -12.25 39.38
CA HIS A 71 35.19 -13.03 40.00
C HIS A 71 36.37 -13.34 39.07
N ARG A 72 36.15 -13.33 37.74
CA ARG A 72 37.19 -13.66 36.75
C ARG A 72 37.91 -12.44 36.18
N MET A 73 37.32 -11.25 36.25
CA MET A 73 37.96 -10.02 35.81
C MET A 73 38.92 -9.47 36.87
N LEU A 74 40.00 -8.82 36.42
CA LEU A 74 40.89 -8.07 37.30
C LEU A 74 40.10 -6.94 37.99
N GLN A 75 40.39 -6.69 39.26
CA GLN A 75 39.63 -5.75 40.10
C GLN A 75 39.52 -4.34 39.48
N GLY A 76 40.58 -3.87 38.80
CA GLY A 76 40.60 -2.58 38.11
C GLY A 76 39.65 -2.53 36.91
N ASP A 77 39.66 -3.59 36.09
CA ASP A 77 38.79 -3.70 34.91
C ASP A 77 37.33 -3.88 35.32
N TRP A 78 37.07 -4.68 36.35
CA TRP A 78 35.73 -4.84 36.90
C TRP A 78 35.12 -3.50 37.35
N LYS A 79 35.86 -2.69 38.11
CA LYS A 79 35.39 -1.38 38.58
C LYS A 79 35.01 -0.47 37.42
N ARG A 80 35.74 -0.55 36.30
CA ARG A 80 35.48 0.23 35.08
C ARG A 80 34.30 -0.30 34.27
N CYS A 81 34.14 -1.62 34.20
CA CYS A 81 33.35 -2.29 33.18
C CYS A 81 32.05 -2.94 33.71
N GLN A 82 31.86 -3.05 35.02
CA GLN A 82 30.68 -3.66 35.65
C GLN A 82 29.33 -3.13 35.13
N GLY A 83 29.23 -1.84 34.82
CA GLY A 83 28.00 -1.24 34.27
C GLY A 83 27.67 -1.75 32.86
N HIS A 84 28.68 -2.00 32.04
CA HIS A 84 28.50 -2.59 30.72
C HIS A 84 28.12 -4.07 30.83
N VAL A 85 28.73 -4.83 31.75
CA VAL A 85 28.37 -6.24 32.02
C VAL A 85 26.89 -6.32 32.41
N LYS A 86 26.47 -5.52 33.40
CA LYS A 86 25.07 -5.44 33.84
C LYS A 86 24.14 -5.07 32.69
N GLY A 87 24.48 -4.03 31.94
CA GLY A 87 23.65 -3.50 30.85
C GLY A 87 23.42 -4.49 29.71
N LEU A 88 24.47 -5.21 29.30
CA LEU A 88 24.40 -6.23 28.25
C LEU A 88 23.57 -7.45 28.69
N LEU A 89 23.80 -7.96 29.90
CA LEU A 89 23.04 -9.10 30.43
C LEU A 89 21.56 -8.76 30.57
N CYS A 90 21.24 -7.58 31.11
CA CYS A 90 19.87 -7.17 31.32
C CYS A 90 19.11 -6.87 30.02
N GLN A 91 19.76 -6.78 28.85
CA GLN A 91 19.00 -6.69 27.59
C GLN A 91 18.17 -7.95 27.32
N GLN A 92 18.50 -9.11 27.89
CA GLN A 92 17.63 -10.29 27.79
C GLN A 92 16.30 -10.14 28.53
N CYS A 93 16.19 -9.11 29.37
CA CYS A 93 14.99 -8.74 30.13
C CYS A 93 14.20 -7.59 29.49
N THR A 94 14.68 -6.96 28.41
CA THR A 94 13.94 -5.89 27.75
C THR A 94 12.65 -6.43 27.10
N PRO A 95 11.55 -5.66 27.08
CA PRO A 95 10.33 -6.05 26.38
C PRO A 95 10.52 -6.36 24.88
N LEU A 96 11.62 -5.92 24.27
CA LEU A 96 11.97 -6.18 22.86
C LEU A 96 13.18 -7.11 22.73
N ALA A 97 13.35 -8.05 23.64
CA ALA A 97 14.53 -8.91 23.64
C ALA A 97 14.67 -9.70 22.31
N ALA A 98 13.56 -10.10 21.69
CA ALA A 98 13.60 -10.78 20.40
C ALA A 98 14.24 -9.92 19.30
N HIS A 99 13.80 -8.67 19.12
CA HIS A 99 14.41 -7.71 18.20
C HIS A 99 15.89 -7.42 18.52
N VAL A 100 16.22 -7.14 19.78
CA VAL A 100 17.57 -6.71 20.18
C VAL A 100 18.62 -7.82 19.94
N PHE A 101 18.21 -9.08 19.91
CA PHE A 101 19.07 -10.24 19.68
C PHE A 101 18.86 -10.93 18.31
N ASP A 102 18.15 -10.28 17.38
CA ASP A 102 17.78 -10.81 16.05
C ASP A 102 17.05 -12.18 16.10
N ALA A 103 16.28 -12.46 17.16
CA ALA A 103 15.61 -13.76 17.38
C ALA A 103 14.34 -13.98 16.52
N GLU A 104 13.95 -12.99 15.71
CA GLU A 104 12.67 -12.97 14.96
C GLU A 104 12.81 -13.41 13.50
N SER A 105 14.03 -13.63 13.04
CA SER A 105 14.32 -14.14 11.70
C SER A 105 13.89 -15.60 11.57
N SER A 106 12.66 -15.84 11.10
CA SER A 106 12.14 -17.17 10.74
C SER A 106 12.76 -17.77 9.46
N THR A 107 13.74 -17.08 8.85
CA THR A 107 14.43 -17.51 7.62
C THR A 107 15.76 -18.22 7.84
N SER A 108 16.21 -18.41 9.08
CA SER A 108 17.40 -19.21 9.39
C SER A 108 17.16 -20.00 10.67
N ASN A 109 17.51 -21.29 10.68
CA ASN A 109 17.65 -22.09 11.91
C ASN A 109 18.86 -21.61 12.76
N ALA A 110 19.09 -20.29 12.85
CA ALA A 110 20.20 -19.71 13.59
C ALA A 110 19.74 -19.41 15.01
N ASP A 111 20.47 -19.91 16.00
CA ASP A 111 20.24 -19.55 17.39
C ASP A 111 20.31 -18.01 17.57
N PRO A 112 19.48 -17.43 18.45
CA PRO A 112 19.57 -16.03 18.81
C PRO A 112 21.00 -15.65 19.17
N ARG A 113 21.38 -14.41 18.86
CA ARG A 113 22.72 -13.93 19.14
C ARG A 113 22.99 -13.95 20.64
N VAL A 114 24.26 -14.09 21.04
CA VAL A 114 24.63 -14.14 22.47
C VAL A 114 24.73 -12.73 23.07
N LEU A 115 25.15 -11.75 22.26
CA LEU A 115 25.19 -10.34 22.63
C LEU A 115 24.06 -9.56 21.94
N PRO A 116 23.50 -8.53 22.61
CA PRO A 116 22.54 -7.64 22.00
C PRO A 116 23.20 -6.84 20.85
N GLY A 117 22.37 -6.39 19.92
CA GLY A 117 22.76 -5.43 18.89
C GLY A 117 23.28 -4.15 19.50
N LEU A 118 24.52 -3.77 19.20
CA LEU A 118 25.15 -2.58 19.75
C LEU A 118 25.02 -1.40 18.79
N CYS A 119 24.60 -0.25 19.32
CA CYS A 119 24.64 1.00 18.56
C CYS A 119 26.08 1.34 18.20
N THR A 120 26.32 1.87 17.01
CA THR A 120 27.66 2.21 16.52
C THR A 120 28.48 3.02 17.54
N ASP A 121 27.92 4.10 18.06
CA ASP A 121 28.61 5.00 19.01
C ASP A 121 28.97 4.28 20.32
N TYR A 122 28.06 3.45 20.83
CA TYR A 122 28.29 2.67 22.04
C TYR A 122 29.27 1.52 21.79
N CYS A 123 29.15 0.84 20.65
CA CYS A 123 30.05 -0.25 20.29
C CYS A 123 31.50 0.21 20.23
N HIS A 124 31.77 1.37 19.61
CA HIS A 124 33.12 1.92 19.55
C HIS A 124 33.69 2.21 20.95
N GLN A 125 32.88 2.81 21.83
CA GLN A 125 33.29 3.11 23.20
C GLN A 125 33.47 1.84 24.05
N PHE A 126 32.56 0.88 23.90
CA PHE A 126 32.62 -0.43 24.55
C PHE A 126 33.86 -1.20 24.11
N TYR A 127 34.16 -1.18 22.80
CA TYR A 127 35.30 -1.88 22.24
C TYR A 127 36.62 -1.36 22.81
N ASP A 128 36.77 -0.04 22.92
CA ASP A 128 38.00 0.59 23.40
C ASP A 128 38.24 0.39 24.90
N LYS A 129 37.17 0.26 25.68
CA LYS A 129 37.27 0.32 27.15
C LYS A 129 37.02 -1.02 27.83
N CYS A 130 36.19 -1.87 27.25
CA CYS A 130 35.60 -3.04 27.91
C CYS A 130 35.36 -4.26 27.00
N ARG A 131 35.99 -4.34 25.81
CA ARG A 131 35.79 -5.50 24.90
C ARG A 131 36.13 -6.83 25.54
N ASP A 132 37.03 -6.87 26.51
CA ASP A 132 37.46 -8.13 27.14
C ASP A 132 36.34 -8.79 27.96
N ILE A 133 35.25 -8.06 28.27
CA ILE A 133 34.00 -8.66 28.78
C ILE A 133 33.51 -9.78 27.85
N VAL A 134 33.70 -9.63 26.53
CA VAL A 134 33.19 -10.55 25.51
C VAL A 134 33.78 -11.95 25.68
N TRP A 135 35.01 -12.10 26.19
CA TRP A 135 35.58 -13.42 26.51
C TRP A 135 34.76 -14.22 27.53
N PHE A 136 33.97 -13.54 28.36
CA PHE A 136 33.12 -14.16 29.37
C PHE A 136 31.65 -14.28 28.95
N LEU A 137 31.20 -13.44 28.01
CA LEU A 137 29.80 -13.41 27.56
C LEU A 137 29.59 -14.18 26.25
N ASP A 138 30.48 -14.02 25.28
CA ASP A 138 30.45 -14.68 23.97
C ASP A 138 31.87 -15.13 23.57
N PRO A 139 32.35 -16.28 24.10
CA PRO A 139 33.69 -16.79 23.80
C PRO A 139 33.91 -17.05 22.31
N ASN A 140 32.85 -17.35 21.55
CA ASN A 140 32.93 -17.60 20.11
C ASN A 140 33.22 -16.30 19.34
N LEU A 141 32.56 -15.21 19.71
CA LEU A 141 32.89 -13.89 19.17
C LEU A 141 34.30 -13.48 19.58
N ALA A 142 34.68 -13.69 20.84
CA ALA A 142 36.00 -13.33 21.36
C ALA A 142 37.15 -14.06 20.68
N ALA A 143 36.94 -15.34 20.31
CA ALA A 143 37.90 -16.15 19.56
C ALA A 143 37.93 -15.84 18.05
N SER A 144 37.02 -14.99 17.53
CA SER A 144 36.91 -14.71 16.10
C SER A 144 37.81 -13.57 15.64
N ALA A 145 38.23 -13.58 14.37
CA ALA A 145 39.05 -12.52 13.79
C ALA A 145 38.43 -11.11 13.93
N ALA A 146 37.10 -11.03 13.95
CA ALA A 146 36.36 -9.78 14.15
C ALA A 146 36.65 -9.14 15.53
N PHE A 147 37.00 -9.91 16.55
CA PHE A 147 37.30 -9.40 17.90
C PHE A 147 38.53 -8.50 17.95
N HIS A 148 39.48 -8.68 17.02
CA HIS A 148 40.74 -7.93 17.02
C HIS A 148 40.69 -6.63 16.21
N ASN A 149 39.60 -6.39 15.46
CA ASN A 149 39.40 -5.18 14.67
C ASN A 149 38.12 -4.46 15.10
N LYS A 150 38.22 -3.18 15.49
CA LYS A 150 37.07 -2.39 15.98
C LYS A 150 35.93 -2.32 14.97
N THR A 151 36.23 -2.05 13.71
CA THR A 151 35.23 -1.93 12.65
C THR A 151 34.55 -3.28 12.42
N SER A 152 35.32 -4.36 12.31
CA SER A 152 34.77 -5.70 12.14
C SER A 152 33.96 -6.16 13.37
N PHE A 153 34.39 -5.80 14.58
CA PHE A 153 33.65 -6.07 15.80
C PHE A 153 32.30 -5.34 15.81
N CYS A 154 32.28 -4.06 15.46
CA CYS A 154 31.05 -3.26 15.47
C CYS A 154 30.10 -3.61 14.32
N GLN A 155 30.61 -4.02 13.16
CA GLN A 155 29.79 -4.61 12.10
C GLN A 155 29.23 -5.96 12.53
N LYS A 156 30.02 -6.80 13.22
CA LYS A 156 29.56 -8.10 13.66
C LYS A 156 28.58 -7.99 14.83
N THR A 157 28.63 -6.93 15.63
CA THR A 157 27.71 -6.66 16.76
C THR A 157 26.56 -5.72 16.40
N SER A 158 26.48 -5.19 15.18
CA SER A 158 25.32 -4.44 14.69
C SER A 158 24.17 -5.38 14.33
N ILE A 159 22.95 -4.87 14.45
CA ILE A 159 21.71 -5.55 14.04
C ILE A 159 21.16 -4.90 12.77
N SER A 160 20.28 -5.62 12.08
CA SER A 160 19.67 -5.15 10.83
C SER A 160 18.85 -3.88 11.02
N ASP A 161 18.15 -3.76 12.16
CA ASP A 161 17.44 -2.57 12.58
C ASP A 161 18.19 -1.83 13.69
N MET A 162 19.01 -0.86 13.29
CA MET A 162 19.76 -0.02 14.22
C MET A 162 18.89 0.94 15.07
N GLY A 163 17.57 0.97 14.87
CA GLY A 163 16.63 1.67 15.76
C GLY A 163 16.48 1.01 17.14
N TYR A 164 16.71 -0.31 17.22
CA TYR A 164 16.60 -1.10 18.46
C TYR A 164 17.95 -1.40 19.10
N CYS A 165 19.01 -0.77 18.62
CA CYS A 165 20.35 -1.02 19.14
C CYS A 165 20.50 -0.53 20.59
N TYR A 166 21.30 -1.26 21.37
CA TYR A 166 21.67 -0.90 22.73
C TYR A 166 22.81 0.13 22.74
N PRO A 167 22.74 1.23 23.54
CA PRO A 167 21.82 1.51 24.63
C PRO A 167 20.78 2.59 24.29
N LYS A 168 20.58 2.94 23.01
CA LYS A 168 19.66 4.03 22.64
C LYS A 168 18.23 3.70 23.04
N PHE A 169 17.89 2.41 23.07
CA PHE A 169 16.63 1.92 23.59
C PHE A 169 16.77 1.50 25.07
N VAL A 170 16.36 2.36 26.01
CA VAL A 170 16.12 1.99 27.42
C VAL A 170 14.69 2.36 27.75
N TYR A 171 13.85 1.35 27.97
CA TYR A 171 12.50 1.54 28.52
C TYR A 171 12.65 2.13 29.94
N LYS A 172 12.24 3.39 30.16
CA LYS A 172 12.25 4.02 31.48
C LYS A 172 10.82 4.38 31.92
N ASN A 173 10.36 3.71 32.98
CA ASN A 173 9.16 4.04 33.74
C ASN A 173 9.44 5.23 34.69
N GLU A 174 9.41 6.48 34.21
CA GLU A 174 9.41 7.63 35.13
C GLU A 174 8.59 8.81 34.57
N GLU A 175 7.28 8.81 34.82
CA GLU A 175 6.50 10.04 34.95
C GLU A 175 5.43 9.90 36.05
N THR A 176 5.82 10.14 37.31
CA THR A 176 4.88 10.56 38.36
C THR A 176 5.54 11.57 39.29
N SER A 177 5.13 12.85 39.26
CA SER A 177 4.69 13.64 40.44
C SER A 177 4.57 15.18 40.20
N LYS A 178 3.38 15.60 39.73
CA LYS A 178 2.58 16.80 40.13
C LYS A 178 3.09 18.23 39.82
N PRO A 179 2.20 19.27 39.83
CA PRO A 179 0.77 19.28 40.15
C PRO A 179 -0.16 19.88 39.05
N ALA A 180 -1.43 19.46 39.13
CA ALA A 180 -2.66 20.10 38.63
C ALA A 180 -2.49 21.28 37.65
N VAL A 181 -2.47 20.97 36.36
CA VAL A 181 -2.98 21.88 35.33
C VAL A 181 -4.21 21.22 34.75
N GLN A 182 -5.27 22.01 34.64
CA GLN A 182 -6.61 21.63 34.26
C GLN A 182 -6.62 20.68 33.05
N SER A 183 -7.56 19.73 33.12
CA SER A 183 -8.05 18.94 32.00
C SER A 183 -8.04 19.74 30.70
N SER A 184 -7.12 19.41 29.81
CA SER A 184 -7.40 19.49 28.39
C SER A 184 -7.27 18.06 27.88
N ALA A 185 -8.40 17.49 27.48
CA ALA A 185 -8.37 16.39 26.54
C ALA A 185 -7.56 16.91 25.34
N SER A 186 -6.39 16.33 25.06
CA SER A 186 -5.79 16.48 23.75
C SER A 186 -6.71 15.75 22.79
N SER A 187 -7.64 16.48 22.19
CA SER A 187 -8.28 15.99 20.97
C SER A 187 -7.16 15.85 19.95
N GLU A 188 -6.79 14.62 19.58
CA GLU A 188 -6.08 14.39 18.32
C GLU A 188 -7.03 14.71 17.16
N THR A 189 -7.29 16.00 16.93
CA THR A 189 -8.07 16.46 15.78
C THR A 189 -7.29 16.13 14.52
N GLY A 190 -7.80 15.20 13.70
CA GLY A 190 -7.30 14.92 12.36
C GLY A 190 -6.63 13.56 12.14
N CYS A 191 -6.63 12.65 13.13
CA CYS A 191 -6.24 11.26 12.90
C CYS A 191 -7.41 10.43 12.31
N LEU A 192 -7.11 9.31 11.66
CA LEU A 192 -8.10 8.42 11.06
C LEU A 192 -8.08 7.02 11.66
N CYS A 193 -9.21 6.34 11.53
CA CYS A 193 -9.36 4.90 11.68
C CYS A 193 -9.82 4.28 10.36
N LEU A 194 -9.75 2.95 10.30
CA LEU A 194 -10.24 2.14 9.20
C LEU A 194 -11.39 1.26 9.67
N LYS A 195 -12.45 1.20 8.85
CA LYS A 195 -13.58 0.29 9.06
C LYS A 195 -13.58 -0.75 7.95
N ARG A 196 -13.40 -2.03 8.31
CA ARG A 196 -13.52 -3.13 7.34
C ARG A 196 -14.97 -3.26 6.85
N VAL A 197 -15.19 -3.13 5.54
CA VAL A 197 -16.51 -3.24 4.90
C VAL A 197 -16.69 -4.54 4.13
N ALA A 198 -15.60 -5.17 3.70
CA ALA A 198 -15.59 -6.48 3.07
C ALA A 198 -14.27 -7.22 3.38
N ASP A 199 -14.32 -8.55 3.37
CA ASP A 199 -13.17 -9.45 3.46
C ASP A 199 -13.39 -10.70 2.59
N LYS A 200 -12.40 -11.60 2.56
CA LYS A 200 -12.41 -12.83 1.75
C LYS A 200 -12.59 -12.55 0.25
N LEU A 201 -11.89 -11.53 -0.21
CA LEU A 201 -11.85 -11.14 -1.62
C LEU A 201 -10.57 -11.67 -2.27
N ALA A 202 -10.66 -12.08 -3.53
CA ALA A 202 -9.51 -12.57 -4.27
C ALA A 202 -8.81 -11.42 -5.02
N ASN A 203 -7.75 -10.84 -4.43
CA ASN A 203 -7.04 -9.65 -4.94
C ASN A 203 -8.00 -8.57 -5.48
N PRO A 204 -8.72 -7.84 -4.60
CA PRO A 204 -9.60 -6.77 -5.03
C PRO A 204 -8.76 -5.60 -5.58
N ILE A 205 -9.02 -5.21 -6.83
CA ILE A 205 -8.21 -4.21 -7.56
C ILE A 205 -8.94 -2.90 -7.87
N PHE A 206 -10.26 -2.87 -7.78
CA PHE A 206 -11.07 -1.64 -7.85
C PHE A 206 -12.39 -1.83 -7.09
N ALA A 207 -13.01 -0.73 -6.68
CA ALA A 207 -14.30 -0.72 -6.01
C ALA A 207 -15.09 0.57 -6.35
N ARG A 208 -15.95 0.53 -7.36
CA ARG A 208 -16.60 1.75 -7.91
C ARG A 208 -18.09 1.79 -7.68
N HIS A 209 -18.64 2.99 -7.58
CA HIS A 209 -20.09 3.19 -7.70
C HIS A 209 -20.51 3.30 -9.17
N ALA A 210 -21.79 3.08 -9.45
CA ALA A 210 -22.35 3.23 -10.79
C ALA A 210 -22.98 4.61 -11.07
N GLY A 211 -23.00 5.51 -10.08
CA GLY A 211 -23.55 6.87 -10.26
C GLY A 211 -25.07 6.91 -10.39
N ASP A 212 -25.75 5.86 -9.92
CA ASP A 212 -27.17 5.60 -10.10
C ASP A 212 -27.97 5.70 -8.78
N ASN A 213 -27.35 6.19 -7.71
CA ASN A 213 -27.94 6.34 -6.38
C ASN A 213 -28.35 5.04 -5.70
N SER A 214 -27.89 3.88 -6.19
CA SER A 214 -28.28 2.59 -5.63
C SER A 214 -27.52 2.23 -4.35
N GLY A 215 -26.46 2.96 -4.01
CA GLY A 215 -25.54 2.63 -2.91
C GLY A 215 -24.73 1.34 -3.13
N ARG A 216 -24.68 0.82 -4.37
CA ARG A 216 -23.91 -0.38 -4.73
C ARG A 216 -22.45 0.00 -4.91
N LEU A 217 -21.56 -0.82 -4.35
CA LEU A 217 -20.13 -0.78 -4.63
C LEU A 217 -19.75 -2.03 -5.44
N PHE A 218 -19.21 -1.82 -6.64
CA PHE A 218 -18.84 -2.88 -7.57
C PHE A 218 -17.35 -3.18 -7.42
N VAL A 219 -17.04 -4.33 -6.85
CA VAL A 219 -15.70 -4.74 -6.45
C VAL A 219 -15.14 -5.75 -7.44
N GLY A 220 -14.09 -5.36 -8.15
CA GLY A 220 -13.37 -6.21 -9.09
C GLY A 220 -12.29 -7.04 -8.43
N GLU A 221 -12.39 -8.36 -8.55
CA GLU A 221 -11.35 -9.32 -8.19
C GLU A 221 -10.48 -9.60 -9.42
N GLN A 222 -9.15 -9.56 -9.26
CA GLN A 222 -8.18 -9.72 -10.36
C GLN A 222 -8.38 -11.01 -11.18
N ARG A 223 -8.99 -12.05 -10.57
CA ARG A 223 -9.37 -13.31 -11.22
C ARG A 223 -10.53 -13.21 -12.23
N GLY A 224 -11.03 -12.02 -12.55
CA GLY A 224 -12.04 -11.81 -13.58
C GLY A 224 -13.48 -11.84 -13.08
N LEU A 225 -13.71 -11.55 -11.80
CA LEU A 225 -15.05 -11.48 -11.21
C LEU A 225 -15.31 -10.09 -10.65
N VAL A 226 -16.53 -9.57 -10.84
CA VAL A 226 -16.98 -8.34 -10.18
C VAL A 226 -18.16 -8.68 -9.29
N TYR A 227 -18.10 -8.31 -8.02
CA TYR A 227 -19.19 -8.52 -7.05
C TYR A 227 -19.80 -7.19 -6.63
N ILE A 228 -21.10 -7.22 -6.32
CA ILE A 228 -21.78 -6.08 -5.69
C ILE A 228 -21.71 -6.25 -4.18
N ILE A 229 -21.26 -5.21 -3.51
CA ILE A 229 -21.22 -5.09 -2.05
C ILE A 229 -22.01 -3.84 -1.66
N TYR A 230 -22.81 -3.93 -0.60
CA TYR A 230 -23.43 -2.80 0.07
C TYR A 230 -22.59 -2.42 1.30
N PRO A 231 -21.76 -1.37 1.26
CA PRO A 231 -20.79 -1.08 2.31
C PRO A 231 -21.43 -0.83 3.68
N GLN A 232 -22.67 -0.32 3.70
CA GLN A 232 -23.40 0.01 4.93
C GLN A 232 -23.84 -1.25 5.67
N THR A 233 -24.32 -2.27 4.96
CA THR A 233 -24.77 -3.55 5.53
C THR A 233 -23.67 -4.62 5.53
N LYS A 234 -22.55 -4.36 4.84
CA LYS A 234 -21.48 -5.33 4.53
C LYS A 234 -21.98 -6.55 3.77
N GLN A 235 -23.12 -6.42 3.09
CA GLN A 235 -23.71 -7.51 2.33
C GLN A 235 -23.06 -7.60 0.95
N ARG A 236 -22.46 -8.75 0.65
CA ARG A 236 -22.04 -9.14 -0.70
C ARG A 236 -23.17 -9.94 -1.36
N LEU A 237 -23.55 -9.56 -2.58
CA LEU A 237 -24.48 -10.37 -3.37
C LEU A 237 -23.82 -11.71 -3.77
N PRO A 238 -24.56 -12.84 -3.75
CA PRO A 238 -23.97 -14.15 -3.97
C PRO A 238 -23.55 -14.37 -5.44
N SER A 239 -24.27 -13.77 -6.39
CA SER A 239 -23.92 -13.84 -7.81
C SER A 239 -23.02 -12.66 -8.19
N PRO A 240 -22.00 -12.88 -9.04
CA PRO A 240 -21.19 -11.79 -9.55
C PRO A 240 -22.02 -10.93 -10.51
N PHE A 241 -21.73 -9.62 -10.49
CA PHE A 241 -22.18 -8.67 -11.49
C PHE A 241 -21.61 -8.98 -12.88
N LEU A 242 -20.33 -9.34 -12.92
CA LEU A 242 -19.61 -9.71 -14.14
C LEU A 242 -18.73 -10.93 -13.87
N ASP A 243 -18.71 -11.86 -14.83
CA ASP A 243 -17.80 -13.00 -14.84
C ASP A 243 -17.10 -13.12 -16.21
N VAL A 244 -15.83 -12.74 -16.23
CA VAL A 244 -14.90 -12.94 -17.34
C VAL A 244 -13.76 -13.88 -16.95
N SER A 245 -13.91 -14.63 -15.86
CA SER A 245 -12.85 -15.48 -15.28
C SER A 245 -12.33 -16.55 -16.25
N SER A 246 -13.16 -16.98 -17.20
CA SER A 246 -12.80 -17.94 -18.26
C SER A 246 -11.93 -17.33 -19.37
N LYS A 247 -11.90 -16.00 -19.50
CA LYS A 247 -11.14 -15.27 -20.53
C LYS A 247 -9.79 -14.78 -20.02
N VAL A 248 -9.72 -14.40 -18.73
CA VAL A 248 -8.55 -13.71 -18.18
C VAL A 248 -7.40 -14.67 -17.84
N ILE A 249 -6.18 -14.14 -17.88
CA ILE A 249 -4.99 -14.82 -17.37
C ILE A 249 -4.94 -14.64 -15.85
N LEU A 250 -4.62 -15.72 -15.11
CA LEU A 250 -4.55 -15.69 -13.65
C LEU A 250 -3.11 -15.48 -13.17
N VAL A 251 -2.93 -14.52 -12.26
CA VAL A 251 -1.65 -14.26 -11.60
C VAL A 251 -1.15 -15.51 -10.90
N SER A 252 0.08 -15.91 -11.24
CA SER A 252 0.70 -17.15 -10.76
C SER A 252 1.99 -16.94 -9.97
N TYR A 253 2.54 -15.72 -9.96
CA TYR A 253 3.75 -15.35 -9.21
C TYR A 253 3.77 -13.85 -8.92
N PHE A 254 4.68 -13.44 -8.04
CA PHE A 254 4.85 -12.04 -7.64
C PHE A 254 5.30 -11.16 -8.82
N GLY A 255 4.64 -10.01 -9.02
CA GLY A 255 4.94 -9.08 -10.12
C GLY A 255 4.25 -9.40 -11.46
N ASP A 256 3.42 -10.44 -11.52
CA ASP A 256 2.51 -10.66 -12.64
C ASP A 256 1.25 -9.80 -12.45
N GLU A 257 1.01 -8.88 -13.40
CA GLU A 257 -0.06 -7.89 -13.32
C GLU A 257 -1.27 -8.26 -14.20
N ARG A 258 -1.26 -9.44 -14.82
CA ARG A 258 -2.34 -9.87 -15.72
C ARG A 258 -3.61 -10.24 -14.95
N GLY A 259 -4.73 -10.23 -15.66
CA GLY A 259 -6.06 -10.49 -15.12
C GLY A 259 -7.04 -9.42 -15.55
N LEU A 260 -8.13 -9.28 -14.78
CA LEU A 260 -8.94 -8.06 -14.82
C LEU A 260 -8.07 -6.88 -14.38
N GLY A 261 -8.19 -5.72 -15.04
CA GLY A 261 -7.41 -4.52 -14.70
C GLY A 261 -8.27 -3.33 -14.27
N GLY A 262 -9.43 -3.13 -14.92
CA GLY A 262 -10.30 -1.99 -14.62
C GLY A 262 -11.71 -2.14 -15.15
N MET A 263 -12.60 -1.28 -14.66
CA MET A 263 -13.99 -1.19 -15.10
C MET A 263 -14.49 0.25 -14.92
N ALA A 264 -15.30 0.72 -15.87
CA ALA A 264 -15.98 2.01 -15.78
C ALA A 264 -17.46 1.86 -16.16
N PHE A 265 -18.32 2.60 -15.47
CA PHE A 265 -19.71 2.78 -15.87
C PHE A 265 -19.79 3.96 -16.83
N HIS A 266 -20.65 3.86 -17.83
CA HIS A 266 -20.98 5.02 -18.67
C HIS A 266 -21.58 6.15 -17.82
N LEU A 267 -21.33 7.42 -18.18
CA LEU A 267 -21.90 8.56 -17.46
C LEU A 267 -23.44 8.54 -17.39
N ASN A 268 -24.07 7.90 -18.38
CA ASN A 268 -25.53 7.68 -18.48
C ASN A 268 -25.95 6.23 -18.13
N PHE A 269 -25.16 5.51 -17.32
CA PHE A 269 -25.40 4.10 -16.99
C PHE A 269 -26.81 3.78 -16.50
N SER A 270 -27.42 4.67 -15.71
CA SER A 270 -28.80 4.51 -15.21
C SER A 270 -29.85 4.43 -16.33
N THR A 271 -29.53 4.89 -17.53
CA THR A 271 -30.42 4.88 -18.70
C THR A 271 -30.02 3.89 -19.78
N ASN A 272 -28.72 3.68 -19.99
CA ASN A 272 -28.21 2.85 -21.09
C ASN A 272 -27.59 1.52 -20.66
N GLY A 273 -27.34 1.32 -19.36
CA GLY A 273 -26.80 0.08 -18.83
C GLY A 273 -25.37 -0.26 -19.29
N ARG A 274 -24.64 0.68 -19.90
CA ARG A 274 -23.33 0.45 -20.51
C ARG A 274 -22.19 0.41 -19.48
N VAL A 275 -21.37 -0.63 -19.59
CA VAL A 275 -20.21 -0.91 -18.75
C VAL A 275 -19.01 -1.16 -19.66
N PHE A 276 -17.85 -0.64 -19.27
CA PHE A 276 -16.59 -0.83 -19.97
C PHE A 276 -15.64 -1.61 -19.08
N VAL A 277 -15.00 -2.64 -19.63
CA VAL A 277 -14.17 -3.57 -18.87
C VAL A 277 -12.82 -3.70 -19.57
N TYR A 278 -11.75 -3.58 -18.80
CA TYR A 278 -10.37 -3.76 -19.25
C TYR A 278 -9.76 -5.00 -18.60
N TYR A 279 -9.28 -5.94 -19.42
CA TYR A 279 -8.74 -7.22 -18.95
C TYR A 279 -7.72 -7.83 -19.92
N ASN A 280 -6.92 -8.76 -19.42
CA ASN A 280 -5.82 -9.37 -20.16
C ASN A 280 -6.13 -10.82 -20.54
N VAL A 281 -6.02 -11.16 -21.82
CA VAL A 281 -6.35 -12.48 -22.40
C VAL A 281 -5.12 -13.15 -23.00
N PRO A 282 -5.03 -14.49 -23.00
CA PRO A 282 -3.97 -15.20 -23.70
C PRO A 282 -4.08 -14.97 -25.22
N LEU A 283 -2.95 -14.99 -25.90
CA LEU A 283 -2.92 -15.02 -27.36
C LEU A 283 -3.64 -16.26 -27.90
N SER A 284 -4.38 -16.11 -29.00
CA SER A 284 -4.99 -17.25 -29.68
C SER A 284 -3.92 -18.27 -30.11
N ALA A 285 -4.33 -19.51 -30.36
CA ALA A 285 -3.43 -20.55 -30.85
C ALA A 285 -2.78 -20.16 -32.20
N GLU A 286 -3.51 -19.43 -33.04
CA GLU A 286 -3.02 -18.96 -34.33
C GLU A 286 -1.96 -17.86 -34.17
N GLU A 287 -2.23 -16.85 -33.35
CA GLU A 287 -1.28 -15.76 -33.04
C GLU A 287 -0.03 -16.33 -32.39
N SER A 288 -0.20 -17.18 -31.38
CA SER A 288 0.89 -17.89 -30.72
C SER A 288 1.76 -18.69 -31.71
N ARG A 289 1.17 -19.25 -32.77
CA ARG A 289 1.90 -19.98 -33.81
C ARG A 289 2.66 -19.05 -34.75
N LYS A 290 2.04 -17.94 -35.18
CA LYS A 290 2.66 -16.93 -36.07
C LYS A 290 3.83 -16.20 -35.40
N LEU A 291 3.80 -16.06 -34.08
CA LEU A 291 4.82 -15.35 -33.30
C LEU A 291 5.98 -16.23 -32.84
N ARG A 292 6.03 -17.51 -33.25
CA ARG A 292 7.22 -18.37 -33.01
C ARG A 292 8.35 -17.94 -33.93
N GLY A 293 9.24 -17.08 -33.43
CA GLY A 293 10.47 -16.71 -34.11
C GLY A 293 11.45 -17.89 -34.26
N LYS A 294 12.54 -17.67 -35.00
CA LYS A 294 13.57 -18.66 -35.37
C LYS A 294 14.24 -19.38 -34.16
N PHE A 295 14.01 -18.91 -32.93
CA PHE A 295 14.52 -19.45 -31.68
C PHE A 295 13.43 -19.69 -30.60
N GLY A 296 12.14 -19.69 -30.96
CA GLY A 296 11.05 -19.95 -30.00
C GLY A 296 10.68 -18.81 -29.07
N LEU A 297 11.35 -17.66 -29.14
CA LEU A 297 10.96 -16.44 -28.40
C LEU A 297 9.68 -15.86 -29.01
N ARG A 298 8.66 -15.64 -28.17
CA ARG A 298 7.42 -14.97 -28.54
C ARG A 298 7.66 -13.45 -28.58
N LYS A 299 7.14 -12.79 -29.62
CA LYS A 299 7.16 -11.33 -29.73
C LYS A 299 6.20 -10.65 -28.74
N TRP A 300 5.08 -11.31 -28.43
CA TRP A 300 4.05 -10.83 -27.51
C TRP A 300 3.72 -11.92 -26.50
N ASP A 301 3.44 -11.53 -25.26
CA ASP A 301 3.04 -12.43 -24.17
C ASP A 301 1.52 -12.68 -24.18
N HIS A 302 0.75 -11.60 -24.23
CA HIS A 302 -0.71 -11.60 -24.12
C HIS A 302 -1.33 -10.38 -24.84
N LYS A 303 -2.65 -10.22 -24.76
CA LYS A 303 -3.35 -9.01 -25.19
C LYS A 303 -4.11 -8.37 -24.05
N SER A 304 -4.11 -7.04 -24.02
CA SER A 304 -5.05 -6.27 -23.24
C SER A 304 -6.27 -5.93 -24.09
N VAL A 305 -7.47 -6.09 -23.53
CA VAL A 305 -8.75 -5.94 -24.21
C VAL A 305 -9.60 -4.93 -23.45
N LEU A 306 -10.10 -3.92 -24.16
CA LEU A 306 -11.17 -3.04 -23.72
C LEU A 306 -12.47 -3.48 -24.40
N SER A 307 -13.47 -3.83 -23.61
CA SER A 307 -14.80 -4.22 -24.09
C SER A 307 -15.88 -3.31 -23.53
N GLU A 308 -16.89 -3.01 -24.34
CA GLU A 308 -18.19 -2.52 -23.90
C GLU A 308 -19.13 -3.71 -23.70
N MET A 309 -19.92 -3.68 -22.62
CA MET A 309 -20.98 -4.65 -22.32
C MET A 309 -22.18 -3.93 -21.72
N HIS A 310 -23.36 -4.56 -21.75
CA HIS A 310 -24.61 -4.04 -21.18
C HIS A 310 -25.10 -4.92 -20.02
N VAL A 311 -25.77 -4.32 -19.05
CA VAL A 311 -26.55 -5.09 -18.06
C VAL A 311 -27.74 -5.78 -18.69
N LEU A 312 -28.18 -6.89 -18.09
CA LEU A 312 -29.42 -7.55 -18.47
C LEU A 312 -30.60 -6.60 -18.28
N ALA A 313 -31.53 -6.63 -19.24
CA ALA A 313 -32.70 -5.76 -19.22
C ALA A 313 -33.63 -6.02 -18.01
N ASP A 314 -33.64 -7.25 -17.50
CA ASP A 314 -34.45 -7.70 -16.37
C ASP A 314 -33.67 -7.82 -15.04
N ASP A 315 -32.34 -7.68 -15.07
CA ASP A 315 -31.50 -7.70 -13.87
C ASP A 315 -30.34 -6.69 -13.96
N PRO A 316 -30.49 -5.47 -13.41
CA PRO A 316 -29.43 -4.46 -13.42
C PRO A 316 -28.26 -4.81 -12.49
N ASN A 317 -28.30 -5.94 -11.76
CA ASN A 317 -27.20 -6.47 -10.97
C ASN A 317 -26.37 -7.51 -11.74
N LYS A 318 -26.57 -7.65 -13.05
CA LYS A 318 -25.83 -8.61 -13.86
C LYS A 318 -25.58 -8.12 -15.28
N VAL A 319 -24.35 -8.28 -15.74
CA VAL A 319 -23.94 -8.01 -17.14
C VAL A 319 -24.40 -9.17 -18.03
N ASP A 320 -24.91 -8.85 -19.22
CA ASP A 320 -25.18 -9.82 -20.28
C ASP A 320 -23.87 -10.15 -21.02
N PRO A 321 -23.30 -11.37 -20.89
CA PRO A 321 -22.07 -11.73 -21.58
C PRO A 321 -22.21 -11.72 -23.10
N ALA A 322 -23.44 -11.88 -23.63
CA ALA A 322 -23.68 -11.87 -25.08
C ALA A 322 -23.65 -10.46 -25.69
N SER A 323 -23.72 -9.42 -24.86
CA SER A 323 -23.67 -8.02 -25.29
C SER A 323 -22.24 -7.51 -25.57
N GLU A 324 -21.22 -8.34 -25.33
CA GLU A 324 -19.83 -7.92 -25.44
C GLU A 324 -19.48 -7.41 -26.84
N LYS A 325 -19.00 -6.17 -26.87
CA LYS A 325 -18.41 -5.52 -28.04
C LYS A 325 -16.98 -5.12 -27.70
N VAL A 326 -16.01 -5.83 -28.27
CA VAL A 326 -14.59 -5.45 -28.15
C VAL A 326 -14.36 -4.12 -28.85
N LEU A 327 -13.82 -3.15 -28.10
CA LEU A 327 -13.51 -1.81 -28.60
C LEU A 327 -12.08 -1.70 -29.08
N LEU A 328 -11.13 -2.20 -28.28
CA LEU A 328 -9.70 -2.07 -28.51
C LEU A 328 -8.97 -3.32 -28.02
N GLU A 329 -8.03 -3.82 -28.83
CA GLU A 329 -7.05 -4.82 -28.41
C GLU A 329 -5.63 -4.23 -28.56
N VAL A 330 -4.78 -4.48 -27.56
CA VAL A 330 -3.37 -4.04 -27.57
C VAL A 330 -2.49 -5.24 -27.23
N ASP A 331 -1.54 -5.55 -28.11
CA ASP A 331 -0.53 -6.59 -27.86
C ASP A 331 0.42 -6.15 -26.74
N GLN A 332 0.64 -7.02 -25.75
CA GLN A 332 1.54 -6.77 -24.61
C GLN A 332 2.82 -7.62 -24.74
N PRO A 333 4.03 -7.03 -24.65
CA PRO A 333 5.28 -7.77 -24.79
C PRO A 333 5.65 -8.57 -23.53
N TYR A 334 5.27 -8.10 -22.34
CA TYR A 334 5.58 -8.75 -21.06
C TYR A 334 4.34 -8.89 -20.18
N ALA A 335 4.47 -9.57 -19.03
CA ALA A 335 3.36 -9.84 -18.11
C ALA A 335 3.07 -8.69 -17.12
N ASN A 336 3.87 -7.64 -17.15
CA ASN A 336 3.82 -6.50 -16.24
C ASN A 336 3.78 -5.18 -17.01
N HIS A 337 3.45 -4.09 -16.31
CA HIS A 337 3.13 -2.78 -16.84
C HIS A 337 1.95 -2.77 -17.81
N ASN A 338 0.89 -3.47 -17.41
CA ASN A 338 -0.33 -3.57 -18.22
C ASN A 338 -1.26 -2.36 -18.03
N GLY A 339 -0.97 -1.45 -17.08
CA GLY A 339 -1.87 -0.37 -16.69
C GLY A 339 -3.26 -0.89 -16.30
N GLY A 340 -4.30 -0.17 -16.70
CA GLY A 340 -5.70 -0.60 -16.56
C GLY A 340 -6.60 0.31 -15.74
N GLU A 341 -6.13 1.49 -15.36
CA GLU A 341 -7.03 2.56 -14.91
C GLU A 341 -7.98 2.96 -16.06
N LEU A 342 -9.27 3.12 -15.73
CA LEU A 342 -10.34 3.31 -16.69
C LEU A 342 -11.46 4.16 -16.09
N PHE A 343 -11.74 5.32 -16.65
CA PHE A 343 -12.83 6.19 -16.20
C PHE A 343 -13.31 7.14 -17.29
N PHE A 344 -14.49 7.73 -17.06
CA PHE A 344 -14.97 8.88 -17.82
C PHE A 344 -14.62 10.17 -17.08
N LEU A 345 -14.31 11.22 -17.83
CA LEU A 345 -14.25 12.59 -17.31
C LEU A 345 -15.49 13.39 -17.73
N ASP A 346 -15.63 14.59 -17.15
CA ASP A 346 -16.74 15.51 -17.41
C ASP A 346 -16.86 15.95 -18.88
N ASP A 347 -15.82 15.70 -19.69
CA ASP A 347 -15.84 15.93 -21.13
C ASP A 347 -16.58 14.84 -21.93
N GLY A 348 -17.03 13.77 -21.27
CA GLY A 348 -17.83 12.71 -21.87
C GLY A 348 -17.02 11.56 -22.49
N TYR A 349 -15.69 11.62 -22.45
CA TYR A 349 -14.84 10.63 -23.10
C TYR A 349 -14.32 9.58 -22.14
N LEU A 350 -14.04 8.39 -22.68
CA LEU A 350 -13.45 7.28 -21.95
C LEU A 350 -11.92 7.39 -21.97
N TYR A 351 -11.30 7.38 -20.79
CA TYR A 351 -9.86 7.40 -20.61
C TYR A 351 -9.35 6.01 -20.23
N LEU A 352 -8.34 5.52 -20.93
CA LEU A 352 -7.67 4.24 -20.66
C LEU A 352 -6.16 4.46 -20.50
N PHE A 353 -5.61 3.96 -19.41
CA PHE A 353 -4.19 4.11 -19.07
C PHE A 353 -3.45 2.80 -19.38
N LEU A 354 -2.42 2.89 -20.20
CA LEU A 354 -1.59 1.75 -20.61
C LEU A 354 -0.14 2.02 -20.23
N GLY A 355 0.46 1.10 -19.46
CA GLY A 355 1.90 1.11 -19.20
C GLY A 355 2.72 0.83 -20.46
N ASP A 356 4.04 0.96 -20.36
CA ASP A 356 5.00 0.80 -21.46
C ASP A 356 5.08 -0.62 -22.04
N GLY A 357 4.42 -1.58 -21.39
CA GLY A 357 4.34 -2.99 -21.75
C GLY A 357 5.34 -3.88 -21.03
N GLY A 358 6.16 -3.34 -20.13
CA GLY A 358 6.93 -4.09 -19.15
C GLY A 358 8.43 -4.15 -19.43
N TYR A 359 9.09 -4.94 -18.58
CA TYR A 359 10.55 -5.09 -18.49
C TYR A 359 11.29 -3.81 -18.04
N ALA A 360 12.57 -3.96 -17.70
CA ALA A 360 13.37 -2.85 -17.22
C ALA A 360 13.71 -1.88 -18.35
N GLY A 361 13.43 -0.58 -18.15
CA GLY A 361 13.91 0.50 -19.01
C GLY A 361 13.27 0.58 -20.38
N ASP A 362 11.99 0.19 -20.54
CA ASP A 362 11.21 0.27 -21.80
C ASP A 362 12.06 -0.13 -23.04
N PRO A 363 12.40 -1.42 -23.18
CA PRO A 363 13.31 -1.90 -24.22
C PRO A 363 12.78 -1.65 -25.64
N HIS A 364 11.50 -1.35 -25.77
CA HIS A 364 10.85 -1.09 -27.04
C HIS A 364 10.60 0.39 -27.33
N ASN A 365 11.02 1.28 -26.42
CA ASN A 365 10.75 2.73 -26.48
C ASN A 365 9.26 3.03 -26.70
N SER A 366 8.38 2.20 -26.13
CA SER A 366 6.94 2.35 -26.25
C SER A 366 6.47 3.70 -25.73
N ALA A 367 6.96 4.13 -24.56
CA ALA A 367 6.46 5.32 -23.86
C ALA A 367 6.67 6.62 -24.65
N GLN A 368 7.84 6.79 -25.28
CA GLN A 368 8.13 7.95 -26.14
C GLN A 368 7.64 7.79 -27.59
N ASN A 369 7.38 6.58 -28.07
CA ASN A 369 6.96 6.35 -29.45
C ASN A 369 5.45 6.58 -29.63
N THR A 370 5.07 7.71 -30.24
CA THR A 370 3.67 8.10 -30.50
C THR A 370 2.97 7.23 -31.54
N SER A 371 3.68 6.38 -32.30
CA SER A 371 3.05 5.38 -33.19
C SER A 371 2.51 4.15 -32.45
N ARG A 372 2.71 4.07 -31.13
CA ARG A 372 2.29 2.96 -30.27
C ARG A 372 1.28 3.42 -29.21
N LEU A 373 0.48 2.48 -28.72
CA LEU A 373 -0.51 2.73 -27.66
C LEU A 373 0.03 2.46 -26.24
N LEU A 374 1.17 1.79 -26.10
CA LEU A 374 1.78 1.49 -24.81
C LEU A 374 2.55 2.70 -24.26
N GLY A 375 2.54 2.88 -22.95
CA GLY A 375 3.09 4.03 -22.22
C GLY A 375 2.34 5.30 -22.57
N LYS A 376 1.00 5.22 -22.56
CA LYS A 376 0.07 6.29 -22.97
C LYS A 376 -1.14 6.38 -22.06
N VAL A 377 -1.72 7.56 -22.02
CA VAL A 377 -3.13 7.78 -21.67
C VAL A 377 -3.90 7.95 -22.97
N LEU A 378 -4.91 7.11 -23.19
CA LEU A 378 -5.78 7.17 -24.35
C LEU A 378 -7.10 7.86 -23.99
N ARG A 379 -7.67 8.63 -24.93
CA ARG A 379 -8.99 9.27 -24.78
C ARG A 379 -9.85 8.95 -25.99
N LEU A 380 -10.96 8.24 -25.75
CA LEU A 380 -11.79 7.60 -26.77
C LEU A 380 -13.23 8.13 -26.72
N ASP A 381 -13.83 8.33 -27.90
CA ASP A 381 -15.25 8.59 -28.04
C ASP A 381 -15.99 7.28 -28.31
N VAL A 382 -16.72 6.83 -27.30
CA VAL A 382 -17.49 5.58 -27.34
C VAL A 382 -18.97 5.81 -27.66
N ASP A 383 -19.41 7.05 -27.81
CA ASP A 383 -20.79 7.44 -28.10
C ASP A 383 -21.02 7.71 -29.58
N THR A 384 -19.98 8.15 -30.28
CA THR A 384 -20.04 8.47 -31.70
C THR A 384 -19.61 7.27 -32.57
N PRO A 385 -20.36 6.91 -33.63
CA PRO A 385 -19.93 5.90 -34.60
C PRO A 385 -18.60 6.25 -35.26
N SER A 386 -17.70 5.27 -35.34
CA SER A 386 -16.38 5.47 -35.96
C SER A 386 -16.48 5.80 -37.45
N ASP A 387 -15.65 6.75 -37.88
CA ASP A 387 -15.39 7.05 -39.28
C ASP A 387 -14.49 6.00 -39.96
N ASN A 388 -13.80 5.19 -39.15
CA ASN A 388 -12.93 4.11 -39.60
C ASN A 388 -13.61 2.76 -39.31
N PRO A 389 -13.94 1.95 -40.33
CA PRO A 389 -14.60 0.67 -40.13
C PRO A 389 -13.76 -0.37 -39.37
N GLN A 390 -12.46 -0.12 -39.17
CA GLN A 390 -11.56 -0.97 -38.38
C GLN A 390 -11.55 -0.62 -36.89
N ARG A 391 -12.22 0.47 -36.47
CA ARG A 391 -12.35 0.88 -35.07
C ARG A 391 -13.80 0.79 -34.63
N ALA A 392 -14.00 0.32 -33.41
CA ALA A 392 -15.32 0.22 -32.78
C ALA A 392 -15.73 1.49 -32.00
N TYR A 393 -14.85 2.50 -32.00
CA TYR A 393 -14.95 3.79 -31.31
C TYR A 393 -14.47 4.93 -32.23
N SER A 394 -14.86 6.15 -31.91
CA SER A 394 -14.42 7.38 -32.56
C SER A 394 -13.26 8.04 -31.82
N ILE A 395 -12.57 8.96 -32.50
CA ILE A 395 -11.53 9.77 -31.89
C ILE A 395 -12.09 11.16 -31.57
N PRO A 396 -11.94 11.67 -30.33
CA PRO A 396 -12.26 13.06 -30.04
C PRO A 396 -11.50 13.99 -30.98
N PRO A 397 -12.17 14.94 -31.67
CA PRO A 397 -11.56 15.74 -32.72
C PRO A 397 -10.47 16.67 -32.20
N ASP A 398 -10.45 16.95 -30.89
CA ASP A 398 -9.47 17.78 -30.24
C ASP A 398 -8.32 16.99 -29.58
N ASN A 399 -8.22 15.67 -29.74
CA ASN A 399 -7.08 14.92 -29.22
C ASN A 399 -5.75 15.49 -29.77
N PRO A 400 -4.68 15.55 -28.96
CA PRO A 400 -3.46 16.29 -29.32
C PRO A 400 -2.71 15.73 -30.54
N PHE A 401 -2.86 14.45 -30.86
CA PHE A 401 -2.10 13.76 -31.91
C PHE A 401 -2.90 13.46 -33.18
N VAL A 402 -4.13 13.99 -33.33
CA VAL A 402 -5.03 13.65 -34.46
C VAL A 402 -4.49 14.07 -35.84
N HIS A 403 -3.61 15.07 -35.88
CA HIS A 403 -3.03 15.61 -37.11
C HIS A 403 -1.54 15.30 -37.28
N GLU A 404 -0.95 14.54 -36.34
CA GLU A 404 0.46 14.16 -36.40
C GLU A 404 0.64 12.88 -37.22
N ALA A 405 1.39 12.99 -38.33
CA ALA A 405 1.59 11.87 -39.24
C ALA A 405 2.35 10.71 -38.54
N GLY A 406 1.72 9.54 -38.50
CA GLY A 406 2.30 8.34 -37.91
C GLY A 406 2.06 8.18 -36.40
N ALA A 407 1.54 9.22 -35.73
CA ALA A 407 1.09 9.12 -34.35
C ALA A 407 -0.28 8.40 -34.26
N ARG A 408 -0.55 7.81 -33.10
CA ARG A 408 -1.84 7.21 -32.79
C ARG A 408 -2.81 8.31 -32.32
N PRO A 409 -3.93 8.54 -33.03
CA PRO A 409 -4.84 9.63 -32.71
C PRO A 409 -5.62 9.40 -31.40
N GLU A 410 -5.57 8.18 -30.84
CA GLU A 410 -6.11 7.84 -29.52
C GLU A 410 -5.37 8.54 -28.36
N ILE A 411 -4.11 8.94 -28.57
CA ILE A 411 -3.24 9.43 -27.50
C ILE A 411 -3.76 10.78 -26.98
N PHE A 412 -3.94 10.85 -25.66
CA PHE A 412 -4.17 12.07 -24.90
C PHE A 412 -2.91 12.58 -24.23
N ALA A 413 -2.11 11.68 -23.65
CA ALA A 413 -0.80 11.99 -23.06
C ALA A 413 0.12 10.77 -23.21
N TYR A 414 1.43 10.96 -23.08
CA TYR A 414 2.43 9.92 -23.32
C TYR A 414 3.63 10.04 -22.37
N GLY A 415 4.57 9.10 -22.47
CA GLY A 415 5.77 9.12 -21.66
C GLY A 415 5.55 8.63 -20.23
N VAL A 416 4.56 7.77 -20.01
CA VAL A 416 4.29 7.13 -18.70
C VAL A 416 4.90 5.73 -18.65
N ARG A 417 5.28 5.26 -17.46
CA ARG A 417 5.85 3.92 -17.27
C ARG A 417 4.78 2.88 -16.98
N ASN A 418 4.09 3.01 -15.86
CA ASN A 418 3.01 2.14 -15.43
C ASN A 418 2.08 2.87 -14.44
N ILE A 419 1.30 3.83 -14.94
CA ILE A 419 0.19 4.40 -14.16
C ILE A 419 -0.80 3.28 -13.78
N TRP A 420 -0.94 3.04 -12.48
CA TRP A 420 -1.84 2.00 -11.96
C TRP A 420 -3.19 2.54 -11.50
N ARG A 421 -3.22 3.53 -10.58
CA ARG A 421 -4.46 4.20 -10.16
C ARG A 421 -4.34 5.70 -10.20
N CYS A 422 -5.46 6.31 -10.56
CA CYS A 422 -5.66 7.74 -10.55
C CYS A 422 -6.89 8.12 -9.74
N GLY A 423 -6.87 9.32 -9.20
CA GLY A 423 -8.02 9.95 -8.58
C GLY A 423 -8.49 11.17 -9.36
N VAL A 424 -9.80 11.23 -9.60
CA VAL A 424 -10.46 12.40 -10.20
C VAL A 424 -11.00 13.26 -9.07
N ASP A 425 -10.60 14.52 -9.02
CA ASP A 425 -11.12 15.47 -8.05
C ASP A 425 -12.51 15.94 -8.50
N MET A 426 -13.55 15.53 -7.77
CA MET A 426 -14.94 15.97 -8.02
C MET A 426 -15.17 17.45 -7.68
N GLY A 427 -14.17 18.10 -7.07
CA GLY A 427 -14.22 19.47 -6.60
C GLY A 427 -14.84 19.58 -5.21
N ASP A 428 -14.51 20.68 -4.54
CA ASP A 428 -15.16 21.04 -3.29
C ASP A 428 -16.67 21.26 -3.54
N PRO A 429 -17.57 20.60 -2.78
CA PRO A 429 -19.02 20.67 -3.05
C PRO A 429 -19.62 22.08 -2.97
N GLN A 430 -18.97 23.01 -2.27
CA GLN A 430 -19.48 24.38 -2.11
C GLN A 430 -18.89 25.34 -3.15
N THR A 431 -17.59 25.21 -3.43
CA THR A 431 -16.84 26.17 -4.25
C THR A 431 -16.52 25.67 -5.66
N GLY A 432 -16.61 24.35 -5.90
CA GLY A 432 -16.13 23.69 -7.12
C GLY A 432 -14.60 23.65 -7.24
N SER A 433 -13.86 24.13 -6.24
CA SER A 433 -12.40 24.21 -6.30
C SER A 433 -11.77 22.82 -6.45
N GLY A 434 -10.87 22.70 -7.41
CA GLY A 434 -10.15 21.48 -7.74
C GLY A 434 -10.86 20.53 -8.72
N ARG A 435 -12.12 20.81 -9.11
CA ARG A 435 -12.90 19.94 -10.00
C ARG A 435 -12.16 19.64 -11.31
N GLY A 436 -12.15 18.36 -11.69
CA GLY A 436 -11.58 17.88 -12.96
C GLY A 436 -10.06 17.68 -12.95
N ARG A 437 -9.35 18.00 -11.85
CA ARG A 437 -7.96 17.59 -11.69
C ARG A 437 -7.87 16.08 -11.57
N VAL A 438 -6.89 15.48 -12.23
CA VAL A 438 -6.62 14.05 -12.12
C VAL A 438 -5.17 13.85 -11.70
N LEU A 439 -4.97 13.19 -10.56
CA LEU A 439 -3.65 12.76 -10.11
C LEU A 439 -3.51 11.26 -10.28
N CYS A 440 -2.35 10.83 -10.76
CA CYS A 440 -2.05 9.43 -11.03
C CYS A 440 -0.77 9.03 -10.32
N GLY A 441 -0.71 7.82 -9.76
CA GLY A 441 0.57 7.22 -9.34
C GLY A 441 1.21 6.49 -10.51
N ASP A 442 2.42 6.88 -10.90
CA ASP A 442 3.23 6.19 -11.91
C ASP A 442 4.40 5.44 -11.25
N VAL A 443 4.46 4.12 -11.50
CA VAL A 443 5.41 3.23 -10.83
C VAL A 443 6.82 3.40 -11.39
N GLY A 444 7.76 3.64 -10.48
CA GLY A 444 9.19 3.82 -10.72
C GLY A 444 9.96 2.61 -11.23
N GLN A 445 11.17 2.82 -11.75
CA GLN A 445 12.05 1.75 -12.25
C GLN A 445 13.09 1.31 -11.22
N SER A 446 13.81 2.25 -10.60
CA SER A 446 15.01 2.01 -9.79
C SER A 446 15.07 2.86 -8.52
N LEU A 447 14.70 4.14 -8.61
CA LEU A 447 15.01 5.14 -7.58
C LEU A 447 13.79 5.87 -7.03
N TYR A 448 12.78 6.14 -7.88
CA TYR A 448 11.72 7.08 -7.53
C TYR A 448 10.35 6.61 -7.98
N GLU A 449 9.37 6.86 -7.12
CA GLU A 449 7.94 6.76 -7.44
C GLU A 449 7.35 8.16 -7.64
N GLU A 450 6.33 8.26 -8.48
CA GLU A 450 5.85 9.54 -9.01
C GLU A 450 4.34 9.73 -8.82
N VAL A 451 3.93 10.97 -8.56
CA VAL A 451 2.55 11.42 -8.69
C VAL A 451 2.47 12.48 -9.77
N ASP A 452 1.71 12.21 -10.82
CA ASP A 452 1.56 13.07 -11.99
C ASP A 452 0.20 13.74 -12.04
N LEU A 453 0.20 15.00 -12.49
CA LEU A 453 -1.02 15.71 -12.85
C LEU A 453 -1.34 15.47 -14.32
N LEU A 454 -2.49 14.85 -14.60
CA LEU A 454 -2.92 14.56 -15.96
C LEU A 454 -3.15 15.85 -16.75
N LYS A 455 -2.47 16.00 -17.89
CA LYS A 455 -2.63 17.13 -18.80
C LYS A 455 -2.70 16.68 -20.25
N LYS A 456 -3.46 17.41 -21.06
CA LYS A 456 -3.62 17.14 -22.49
C LYS A 456 -2.31 17.40 -23.23
N GLY A 457 -1.84 16.41 -23.97
CA GLY A 457 -0.62 16.46 -24.77
C GLY A 457 0.67 16.27 -23.97
N ALA A 458 0.57 16.07 -22.65
CA ALA A 458 1.73 15.97 -21.78
C ALA A 458 2.64 14.80 -22.13
N ASN A 459 3.94 15.04 -21.95
CA ASN A 459 5.00 14.06 -21.99
C ASN A 459 5.57 13.87 -20.58
N TYR A 460 5.29 12.76 -19.94
CA TYR A 460 5.80 12.47 -18.58
C TYR A 460 7.24 11.96 -18.57
N GLY A 461 7.91 11.97 -19.72
CA GLY A 461 9.36 11.82 -19.81
C GLY A 461 9.89 10.38 -19.78
N TRP A 462 9.13 9.37 -19.35
CA TRP A 462 9.59 7.98 -19.40
C TRP A 462 9.80 7.53 -20.86
N ARG A 463 10.89 6.86 -21.23
CA ARG A 463 11.98 6.33 -20.40
C ARG A 463 13.22 7.22 -20.25
N ALA A 464 13.13 8.48 -20.61
CA ALA A 464 14.24 9.41 -20.46
C ALA A 464 14.46 9.79 -18.99
N ARG A 465 13.35 10.02 -18.27
CA ARG A 465 13.34 10.43 -16.86
C ARG A 465 12.75 9.38 -15.92
N GLU A 466 13.16 9.49 -14.66
CA GLU A 466 12.55 8.85 -13.50
C GLU A 466 12.58 9.87 -12.35
N GLY A 467 11.40 10.32 -11.93
CA GLY A 467 11.19 11.47 -11.06
C GLY A 467 11.74 12.74 -11.70
N TYR A 468 12.49 13.52 -10.91
CA TYR A 468 13.15 14.73 -11.41
C TYR A 468 14.48 14.46 -12.12
N GLU A 469 14.93 13.20 -12.16
CA GLU A 469 16.28 12.82 -12.59
C GLU A 469 16.28 12.16 -13.97
N CYS A 470 17.41 12.27 -14.67
CA CYS A 470 17.62 11.52 -15.90
C CYS A 470 17.89 10.05 -15.60
N TYR A 471 16.99 9.19 -16.05
CA TYR A 471 17.15 7.74 -16.03
C TYR A 471 18.07 7.28 -17.16
N ASP A 472 17.68 7.54 -18.41
CA ASP A 472 18.48 7.23 -19.59
C ASP A 472 19.13 8.52 -20.11
N LYS A 473 20.40 8.72 -19.74
CA LYS A 473 21.20 9.89 -20.13
C LYS A 473 21.33 10.05 -21.65
N THR A 474 21.15 8.97 -22.42
CA THR A 474 21.21 9.04 -23.89
C THR A 474 19.91 9.60 -24.47
N VAL A 475 18.76 9.28 -23.86
CA VAL A 475 17.43 9.70 -24.32
C VAL A 475 17.02 11.05 -23.72
N CYS A 476 17.47 11.39 -22.51
CA CYS A 476 17.12 12.64 -21.81
C CYS A 476 17.32 13.92 -22.64
N ASN A 477 18.36 13.96 -23.48
CA ASN A 477 18.65 15.11 -24.34
C ASN A 477 18.00 15.02 -25.73
N GLN A 478 17.13 14.03 -25.96
CA GLN A 478 16.53 13.72 -27.26
C GLN A 478 15.01 13.83 -27.25
N ILE A 479 14.38 13.99 -26.08
CA ILE A 479 12.94 14.14 -25.96
C ILE A 479 12.55 15.62 -25.84
N GLY A 480 11.29 15.92 -26.15
CA GLY A 480 10.75 17.28 -26.14
C GLY A 480 10.57 17.82 -24.72
N GLU A 481 9.75 18.87 -24.60
CA GLU A 481 9.32 19.41 -23.31
C GLU A 481 8.62 18.31 -22.48
N GLU A 482 8.83 18.35 -21.16
CA GLU A 482 8.39 17.34 -20.22
C GLU A 482 7.50 17.97 -19.15
N ASP A 483 6.41 17.30 -18.83
CA ASP A 483 5.59 17.61 -17.66
C ASP A 483 6.11 16.79 -16.49
N LEU A 484 6.87 17.45 -15.61
CA LEU A 484 7.42 16.80 -14.42
C LEU A 484 6.32 16.43 -13.41
N PRO A 485 6.52 15.36 -12.62
CA PRO A 485 5.60 14.95 -11.57
C PRO A 485 5.39 16.06 -10.54
N VAL A 486 4.18 16.12 -9.99
CA VAL A 486 3.84 17.09 -8.93
C VAL A 486 4.41 16.68 -7.57
N PHE A 487 4.73 15.40 -7.40
CA PHE A 487 5.41 14.88 -6.23
C PHE A 487 6.22 13.63 -6.56
N VAL A 488 7.37 13.48 -5.91
CA VAL A 488 8.29 12.35 -6.08
C VAL A 488 8.81 11.91 -4.72
N TYR A 489 8.93 10.61 -4.50
CA TYR A 489 9.62 10.05 -3.34
C TYR A 489 10.51 8.87 -3.75
N ASN A 490 11.55 8.62 -2.95
CA ASN A 490 12.55 7.61 -3.30
C ASN A 490 12.20 6.21 -2.77
N HIS A 491 12.91 5.20 -3.27
CA HIS A 491 12.73 3.79 -2.90
C HIS A 491 13.09 3.41 -1.46
N THR A 492 13.56 4.36 -0.65
CA THR A 492 13.67 4.18 0.80
C THR A 492 12.33 4.40 1.51
N VAL A 493 11.39 5.10 0.87
CA VAL A 493 10.05 5.39 1.39
C VAL A 493 9.03 4.33 0.95
N GLY A 494 8.99 4.00 -0.35
CA GLY A 494 8.13 2.99 -0.99
C GLY A 494 8.66 2.67 -2.40
N GLN A 495 8.28 1.55 -3.00
CA GLN A 495 8.92 0.98 -4.22
C GLN A 495 7.93 0.57 -5.31
N SER A 496 6.66 0.91 -5.13
CA SER A 496 5.61 0.62 -6.10
C SER A 496 4.39 1.44 -5.71
N ILE A 497 4.33 2.68 -6.15
CA ILE A 497 3.20 3.55 -5.84
C ILE A 497 1.91 2.93 -6.38
N THR A 498 0.92 2.81 -5.51
CA THR A 498 -0.38 2.28 -5.92
C THR A 498 -1.20 3.35 -6.64
N GLY A 499 -0.97 4.63 -6.32
CA GLY A 499 -1.88 5.73 -6.61
C GLY A 499 -2.92 5.88 -5.49
N GLY A 500 -3.97 6.67 -5.74
CA GLY A 500 -4.86 7.15 -4.71
C GLY A 500 -6.17 7.74 -5.22
N GLN A 501 -6.93 8.35 -4.31
CA GLN A 501 -8.19 9.05 -4.60
C GLN A 501 -8.27 10.39 -3.88
N PHE A 502 -8.95 11.35 -4.50
CA PHE A 502 -9.32 12.60 -3.82
C PHE A 502 -10.47 12.34 -2.85
N TYR A 503 -10.29 12.75 -1.59
CA TYR A 503 -11.37 12.69 -0.62
C TYR A 503 -12.28 13.91 -0.76
N ARG A 504 -13.54 13.66 -1.16
CA ARG A 504 -14.62 14.68 -1.18
C ARG A 504 -15.83 14.27 -0.33
N GLY A 505 -15.67 13.19 0.43
CA GLY A 505 -16.67 12.68 1.36
C GLY A 505 -17.02 13.66 2.46
N CYS A 506 -18.10 13.36 3.16
CA CYS A 506 -18.66 14.26 4.16
C CYS A 506 -18.27 13.86 5.59
N ARG A 507 -17.87 12.60 5.80
CA ARG A 507 -17.63 12.02 7.12
C ARG A 507 -16.27 12.38 7.73
N SER A 508 -15.28 12.75 6.93
CA SER A 508 -13.93 13.10 7.38
C SER A 508 -13.55 14.49 6.83
N PRO A 509 -14.11 15.59 7.35
CA PRO A 509 -13.89 16.94 6.82
C PRO A 509 -12.41 17.36 6.77
N SER A 510 -11.59 16.80 7.67
CA SER A 510 -10.14 17.00 7.74
C SER A 510 -9.37 16.50 6.49
N LEU A 511 -10.01 15.68 5.66
CA LEU A 511 -9.46 15.12 4.43
C LEU A 511 -9.98 15.83 3.16
N ASN A 512 -10.96 16.73 3.26
CA ASN A 512 -11.57 17.35 2.08
C ASN A 512 -10.52 17.98 1.16
N GLY A 513 -10.49 17.54 -0.09
CA GLY A 513 -9.58 18.03 -1.13
C GLY A 513 -8.19 17.42 -1.13
N LYS A 514 -7.87 16.52 -0.19
CA LYS A 514 -6.59 15.80 -0.16
C LYS A 514 -6.66 14.57 -1.06
N TYR A 515 -5.58 14.32 -1.78
CA TYR A 515 -5.35 13.07 -2.52
C TYR A 515 -4.72 12.05 -1.58
N ILE A 516 -5.49 11.03 -1.21
CA ILE A 516 -5.08 9.97 -0.28
C ILE A 516 -4.53 8.80 -1.09
N TYR A 517 -3.29 8.43 -0.85
CA TYR A 517 -2.58 7.41 -1.63
C TYR A 517 -1.67 6.55 -0.77
N GLY A 518 -1.14 5.48 -1.38
CA GLY A 518 -0.26 4.53 -0.71
C GLY A 518 0.67 3.82 -1.68
N ASP A 519 1.46 2.90 -1.12
CA ASP A 519 2.49 2.15 -1.85
C ASP A 519 2.33 0.65 -1.58
N TYR A 520 2.35 -0.14 -2.65
CA TYR A 520 2.23 -1.58 -2.62
C TYR A 520 3.45 -2.21 -1.91
N GLN A 521 4.66 -1.72 -2.18
CA GLN A 521 5.94 -2.23 -1.66
C GLN A 521 6.68 -1.24 -0.76
N SER A 522 6.07 -0.88 0.37
CA SER A 522 6.80 -0.20 1.45
C SER A 522 7.18 -1.14 2.60
N LYS A 523 8.36 -0.90 3.21
CA LYS A 523 8.84 -1.60 4.41
C LYS A 523 7.97 -1.31 5.64
N VAL A 524 7.47 -0.09 5.73
CA VAL A 524 6.43 0.35 6.69
C VAL A 524 5.24 0.80 5.86
N LYS A 525 4.10 0.14 6.00
CA LYS A 525 2.87 0.51 5.30
C LYS A 525 2.43 1.88 5.78
N ARG A 526 2.59 2.86 4.90
CA ARG A 526 2.25 4.26 5.15
C ARG A 526 1.17 4.67 4.17
N LEU A 527 0.32 5.56 4.66
CA LEU A 527 -0.68 6.25 3.88
C LEU A 527 -0.27 7.70 3.83
N PHE A 528 -0.42 8.31 2.67
CA PHE A 528 0.00 9.66 2.39
C PHE A 528 -1.18 10.50 1.95
N ALA A 529 -1.09 11.79 2.21
CA ALA A 529 -2.03 12.79 1.76
C ALA A 529 -1.28 13.91 1.05
N LEU A 530 -1.57 14.09 -0.23
CA LEU A 530 -1.06 15.18 -1.04
C LEU A 530 -2.14 16.27 -1.16
N GLU A 531 -1.76 17.53 -0.94
CA GLU A 531 -2.66 18.67 -1.08
C GLU A 531 -1.98 19.80 -1.84
N GLU A 532 -2.75 20.49 -2.68
CA GLU A 532 -2.29 21.72 -3.34
C GLU A 532 -2.51 22.89 -2.37
N THR A 533 -1.43 23.44 -1.81
CA THR A 533 -1.51 24.55 -0.85
C THR A 533 -1.68 25.89 -1.54
N GLU A 534 -1.10 26.02 -2.72
CA GLU A 534 -1.21 27.16 -3.65
C GLU A 534 -1.15 26.60 -5.07
N ALA A 535 -1.59 27.35 -6.09
CA ALA A 535 -1.59 26.87 -7.46
C ALA A 535 -0.19 26.36 -7.90
N GLY A 536 -0.10 25.07 -8.23
CA GLY A 536 1.12 24.37 -8.61
C GLY A 536 2.05 23.97 -7.45
N GLN A 537 1.72 24.29 -6.20
CA GLN A 537 2.51 23.97 -5.02
C GLN A 537 1.84 22.85 -4.22
N TRP A 538 2.52 21.70 -4.15
CA TRP A 538 1.99 20.49 -3.52
C TRP A 538 2.73 20.15 -2.24
N ARG A 539 1.97 19.86 -1.18
CA ARG A 539 2.49 19.42 0.11
C ARG A 539 2.09 17.97 0.35
N ASN A 540 3.08 17.12 0.57
CA ASN A 540 2.86 15.76 1.04
C ASN A 540 2.90 15.69 2.57
N SER A 541 2.08 14.81 3.14
CA SER A 541 2.02 14.53 4.57
C SER A 541 1.64 13.07 4.83
N ASP A 542 2.06 12.52 5.97
CA ASP A 542 1.58 11.21 6.40
C ASP A 542 0.13 11.32 6.89
N VAL A 543 -0.70 10.34 6.53
CA VAL A 543 -2.03 10.17 7.12
C VAL A 543 -1.86 9.54 8.50
N THR A 544 -2.11 10.33 9.54
CA THR A 544 -2.01 9.88 10.92
C THR A 544 -3.15 8.93 11.26
N MET A 545 -2.84 7.71 11.68
CA MET A 545 -3.82 6.78 12.25
C MET A 545 -3.98 7.04 13.75
N CYS A 546 -5.21 7.05 14.27
CA CYS A 546 -5.43 7.28 15.69
C CYS A 546 -4.88 6.12 16.54
N GLY A 547 -4.75 6.36 17.85
CA GLY A 547 -4.40 5.33 18.83
C GLY A 547 -5.41 4.19 18.92
N ALA A 548 -4.98 3.05 19.50
CA ALA A 548 -5.81 1.85 19.70
C ALA A 548 -7.06 2.11 20.58
N ASP A 549 -6.96 3.10 21.45
CA ASP A 549 -8.00 3.60 22.34
C ASP A 549 -9.10 4.36 21.59
N MET A 550 -8.79 4.96 20.45
CA MET A 550 -9.76 5.63 19.59
C MET A 550 -10.29 4.70 18.49
N CYS A 551 -9.41 3.89 17.86
CA CYS A 551 -9.81 2.90 16.87
C CYS A 551 -10.23 1.58 17.52
N THR A 552 -11.23 1.63 18.39
CA THR A 552 -11.79 0.44 19.03
C THR A 552 -12.70 -0.33 18.06
N ALA A 553 -12.76 -1.65 18.23
CA ALA A 553 -13.55 -2.52 17.36
C ALA A 553 -14.99 -1.98 17.21
N PRO A 554 -15.51 -1.84 15.97
CA PRO A 554 -15.05 -2.48 14.73
C PRO A 554 -14.02 -1.68 13.91
N LEU A 555 -13.48 -0.59 14.46
CA LEU A 555 -12.42 0.19 13.83
C LEU A 555 -11.05 -0.43 14.08
N THR A 556 -10.10 -0.11 13.21
CA THR A 556 -8.68 -0.47 13.35
C THR A 556 -7.82 0.66 12.83
N ASN A 557 -6.61 0.78 13.33
CA ASN A 557 -5.54 1.66 12.86
C ASN A 557 -4.40 0.87 12.21
N VAL A 558 -4.57 -0.44 12.03
CA VAL A 558 -3.58 -1.31 11.40
C VAL A 558 -3.70 -1.27 9.90
N VAL A 559 -2.58 -0.98 9.24
CA VAL A 559 -2.36 -1.23 7.82
C VAL A 559 -1.13 -2.14 7.73
N ASP A 560 -1.31 -3.45 7.61
CA ASP A 560 -0.21 -4.43 7.55
C ASP A 560 -0.22 -5.26 6.26
N GLN A 561 -1.17 -4.98 5.38
CA GLN A 561 -1.40 -5.68 4.12
C GLN A 561 -0.81 -4.91 2.93
N TYR A 562 -0.67 -5.59 1.78
CA TYR A 562 -0.40 -4.91 0.51
C TYR A 562 -1.56 -4.00 0.15
N ILE A 563 -1.28 -2.75 -0.20
CA ILE A 563 -2.26 -1.78 -0.68
C ILE A 563 -2.40 -1.96 -2.19
N LEU A 564 -3.51 -2.57 -2.62
CA LEU A 564 -3.74 -2.91 -4.02
C LEU A 564 -4.36 -1.77 -4.82
N SER A 565 -5.22 -0.97 -4.19
CA SER A 565 -5.95 0.10 -4.87
C SER A 565 -6.63 1.06 -3.89
N PHE A 566 -7.07 2.20 -4.41
CA PHE A 566 -7.98 3.13 -3.75
C PHE A 566 -9.14 3.45 -4.68
N ASP A 567 -10.33 3.57 -4.11
CA ASP A 567 -11.53 3.89 -4.87
C ASP A 567 -12.58 4.56 -3.97
N LEU A 568 -13.72 4.96 -4.52
CA LEU A 568 -14.72 5.75 -3.77
C LEU A 568 -16.16 5.30 -4.01
N ASP A 569 -17.01 5.53 -3.00
CA ASP A 569 -18.46 5.43 -3.17
C ASP A 569 -19.06 6.73 -3.70
N GLN A 570 -20.36 6.69 -4.02
CA GLN A 570 -21.05 7.84 -4.61
C GLN A 570 -21.19 9.04 -3.66
N GLN A 571 -20.89 8.86 -2.37
CA GLN A 571 -20.84 9.95 -1.40
C GLN A 571 -19.43 10.56 -1.28
N GLY A 572 -18.46 10.05 -2.04
CA GLY A 572 -17.06 10.49 -2.01
C GLY A 572 -16.27 9.95 -0.82
N GLU A 573 -16.78 8.94 -0.11
CA GLU A 573 -16.00 8.27 0.92
C GLU A 573 -14.96 7.36 0.24
N VAL A 574 -13.72 7.44 0.69
CA VAL A 574 -12.60 6.68 0.11
C VAL A 574 -12.46 5.33 0.78
N TYR A 575 -12.17 4.32 -0.04
CA TYR A 575 -11.91 2.95 0.34
C TYR A 575 -10.50 2.55 -0.09
N MET A 576 -9.80 1.85 0.80
CA MET A 576 -8.53 1.19 0.53
C MET A 576 -8.77 -0.31 0.33
N LEU A 577 -8.26 -0.85 -0.77
CA LEU A 577 -8.33 -2.27 -1.11
C LEU A 577 -6.99 -2.91 -0.81
N THR A 578 -7.01 -4.03 -0.10
CA THR A 578 -5.79 -4.66 0.39
C THR A 578 -5.79 -6.17 0.19
N SER A 579 -4.62 -6.80 0.30
CA SER A 579 -4.46 -8.26 0.42
C SER A 579 -3.20 -8.61 1.19
N SER A 580 -3.19 -9.72 1.94
CA SER A 580 -1.97 -10.27 2.54
C SER A 580 -1.21 -11.21 1.61
N ASP A 581 -1.73 -11.47 0.40
CA ASP A 581 -1.10 -12.31 -0.62
C ASP A 581 -1.19 -11.65 -1.99
N SER A 582 -0.20 -11.91 -2.85
CA SER A 582 -0.15 -11.38 -4.21
C SER A 582 -0.85 -12.27 -5.24
N LEU A 583 -1.25 -13.50 -4.87
CA LEU A 583 -1.86 -14.44 -5.81
C LEU A 583 -3.37 -14.21 -6.02
N SER A 584 -3.77 -14.04 -7.28
CA SER A 584 -5.15 -13.71 -7.71
C SER A 584 -6.26 -14.66 -7.27
N ARG A 585 -5.93 -15.89 -6.83
CA ARG A 585 -6.93 -16.90 -6.42
C ARG A 585 -7.16 -16.95 -4.91
N ARG A 586 -6.29 -16.36 -4.10
CA ARG A 586 -6.39 -16.46 -2.64
C ARG A 586 -7.31 -15.38 -2.11
N GLU A 587 -8.26 -15.79 -1.29
CA GLU A 587 -9.28 -14.91 -0.71
C GLU A 587 -8.77 -14.24 0.57
N THR A 588 -7.63 -13.55 0.46
CA THR A 588 -6.96 -12.82 1.55
C THR A 588 -7.23 -11.32 1.54
N GLY A 589 -7.97 -10.85 0.54
CA GLY A 589 -8.23 -9.44 0.33
C GLY A 589 -9.34 -8.89 1.20
N ALA A 590 -9.25 -7.60 1.48
CA ALA A 590 -10.21 -6.83 2.27
C ALA A 590 -10.40 -5.42 1.70
N ILE A 591 -11.48 -4.78 2.13
CA ILE A 591 -11.77 -3.37 1.82
C ILE A 591 -11.99 -2.62 3.12
N TYR A 592 -11.29 -1.50 3.27
CA TYR A 592 -11.36 -0.62 4.44
C TYR A 592 -11.83 0.76 4.02
N MET A 593 -12.85 1.29 4.68
CA MET A 593 -13.29 2.67 4.55
C MET A 593 -12.55 3.54 5.56
N PHE A 594 -12.10 4.72 5.15
CA PHE A 594 -11.54 5.72 6.07
C PHE A 594 -12.63 6.32 6.97
N VAL A 595 -12.32 6.49 8.25
CA VAL A 595 -13.24 7.04 9.27
C VAL A 595 -12.50 8.04 10.13
N ASP A 596 -12.99 9.27 10.20
CA ASP A 596 -12.60 10.23 11.23
C ASP A 596 -13.40 9.94 12.52
N PRO A 597 -12.78 9.42 13.60
CA PRO A 597 -13.51 9.07 14.82
C PRO A 597 -13.98 10.30 15.61
N ALA A 598 -13.48 11.50 15.31
CA ALA A 598 -13.97 12.74 15.90
C ALA A 598 -15.26 13.26 15.21
N SER A 599 -15.62 12.69 14.06
CA SER A 599 -16.82 13.04 13.31
C SER A 599 -18.03 12.23 13.76
N ASN A 600 -19.13 12.93 14.09
CA ASN A 600 -20.41 12.32 14.44
C ASN A 600 -21.32 12.07 13.22
N LYS A 601 -20.85 12.35 11.99
CA LYS A 601 -21.66 12.22 10.78
C LYS A 601 -21.83 10.76 10.36
N THR A 602 -23.07 10.38 10.07
CA THR A 602 -23.46 9.07 9.56
C THR A 602 -23.67 9.10 8.05
N ALA A 603 -23.97 7.93 7.46
CA ALA A 603 -24.31 7.84 6.03
C ALA A 603 -25.52 8.70 5.65
N GLY A 604 -26.52 8.82 6.53
CA GLY A 604 -27.74 9.60 6.25
C GLY A 604 -27.51 11.11 6.27
N ASP A 605 -26.41 11.59 6.87
CA ASP A 605 -26.07 13.01 6.96
C ASP A 605 -25.31 13.51 5.73
N CYS A 606 -24.84 12.59 4.88
CA CYS A 606 -24.06 12.90 3.68
C CYS A 606 -24.95 12.93 2.44
N ALA A 607 -24.96 14.06 1.75
CA ALA A 607 -25.52 14.14 0.41
C ALA A 607 -24.66 13.31 -0.55
N VAL A 608 -25.32 12.72 -1.56
CA VAL A 608 -24.62 12.16 -2.71
C VAL A 608 -23.91 13.30 -3.43
N ILE A 609 -22.63 13.11 -3.76
CA ILE A 609 -21.90 14.08 -4.58
C ILE A 609 -22.50 13.94 -5.98
N GLY A 610 -23.28 14.94 -6.38
CA GLY A 610 -24.03 14.87 -7.61
C GLY A 610 -23.10 14.65 -8.79
N THR A 611 -23.40 13.62 -9.60
CA THR A 611 -23.17 13.68 -11.05
C THR A 611 -24.14 14.72 -11.61
N GLN A 612 -23.94 16.00 -11.28
CA GLN A 612 -24.68 17.05 -11.95
C GLN A 612 -24.19 17.10 -13.40
N GLN A 613 -25.00 16.48 -14.27
CA GLN A 613 -25.45 17.15 -15.48
C GLN A 613 -25.63 18.64 -15.16
N GLN A 614 -24.77 19.49 -15.72
CA GLN A 614 -25.13 20.72 -16.44
C GLN A 614 -23.88 21.58 -16.67
N THR A 615 -23.48 21.63 -17.95
CA THR A 615 -23.07 22.84 -18.68
C THR A 615 -22.20 23.85 -17.92
N GLN A 616 -20.89 23.63 -17.87
CA GLN A 616 -19.94 24.73 -18.05
C GLN A 616 -18.83 24.28 -18.99
N THR A 617 -18.82 24.91 -20.16
CA THR A 617 -17.77 24.84 -21.17
C THR A 617 -16.39 25.06 -20.56
N PHE A 618 -15.49 24.12 -20.83
CA PHE A 618 -14.06 24.24 -20.64
C PHE A 618 -13.56 25.49 -21.40
N GLN A 619 -13.40 26.62 -20.71
CA GLN A 619 -12.58 27.71 -21.22
C GLN A 619 -11.16 27.44 -20.75
N GLY A 620 -10.41 26.69 -21.56
CA GLY A 620 -8.95 26.73 -21.48
C GLY A 620 -8.51 28.18 -21.64
N ARG A 621 -7.78 28.69 -20.65
CA ARG A 621 -6.93 29.86 -20.88
C ARG A 621 -5.65 29.39 -21.59
N PRO A 622 -5.15 30.19 -22.54
CA PRO A 622 -4.12 29.80 -23.50
C PRO A 622 -2.79 29.40 -22.86
#